data_AF-A0AAV0WBL1-F1
#
_entry.id   AF-A0AAV0WBL1-F1
#
_cell.length_a   1.000
_cell.length_b   1.000
_cell.length_c   1.000
_cell.angle_alpha   90.00
_cell.angle_beta   90.00
_cell.angle_gamma   90.00
#
_symmetry.space_group_name_H-M   'P 1'
#
loop_
_entity.id
_entity.type
_entity.pdbx_description
1 polymer ?
#
loop_
_entity_poly.entity_id
_entity_poly.type
_entity_poly.pdbx_seq_one_letter_code
_entity_poly.pdbx_strand_id
1 'polypeptide(L)'
;MMVGFSSDTTNAMAGKFHSVFTNLKTAIPGIACIKCSCHMIHLSASKACLKLPRSIEDLLRNVGSHLSISHSRQTKYKAFQEFFQVEIHKILAPCTTRWQSLKACVDRVLKQFSALKEYFRLVNFEDPSKTSELIYSTMENSFRTVLTK
;
A
#
# COMPACT_ATOMS: atom_id res chain seq x y z
N MET A 1 -6.51 -33.75 -22.60
CA MET A 1 -5.06 -33.81 -22.25
C MET A 1 -4.69 -32.52 -21.55
N MET A 2 -4.15 -32.59 -20.33
CA MET A 2 -3.68 -31.39 -19.63
C MET A 2 -2.25 -31.06 -20.07
N VAL A 3 -2.04 -29.85 -20.58
CA VAL A 3 -0.75 -29.41 -21.14
C VAL A 3 -0.03 -28.38 -20.27
N GLY A 4 -0.73 -27.75 -19.33
CA GLY A 4 -0.15 -26.75 -18.44
C GLY A 4 -0.90 -26.64 -17.11
N PHE A 5 -0.17 -26.23 -16.09
CA PHE A 5 -0.66 -25.91 -14.75
C PHE A 5 -0.25 -24.49 -14.40
N SER A 6 -1.21 -23.66 -13.99
CA SER A 6 -0.97 -22.27 -13.61
C SER A 6 -1.42 -21.99 -12.19
N SER A 7 -0.49 -21.53 -11.34
CA SER A 7 -0.78 -21.16 -9.95
C SER A 7 0.18 -20.08 -9.43
N ASP A 8 -0.13 -19.53 -8.26
CA ASP A 8 0.85 -18.84 -7.42
C ASP A 8 2.08 -19.73 -7.15
N THR A 9 3.20 -19.09 -6.79
CA THR A 9 4.50 -19.80 -6.68
C THR A 9 4.83 -20.16 -5.24
N THR A 10 3.80 -20.42 -4.43
CA THR A 10 3.99 -20.90 -3.06
C THR A 10 4.58 -22.31 -3.07
N ASN A 11 5.27 -22.69 -1.99
CA ASN A 11 5.91 -24.00 -1.91
C ASN A 11 4.93 -25.17 -2.08
N ALA A 12 3.69 -25.01 -1.62
CA ALA A 12 2.64 -26.02 -1.81
C ALA A 12 2.27 -26.23 -3.28
N MET A 13 2.27 -25.17 -4.09
CA MET A 13 1.79 -25.23 -5.48
C MET A 13 2.92 -25.51 -6.47
N ALA A 14 4.07 -24.86 -6.31
CA ALA A 14 5.19 -24.93 -7.25
C ALA A 14 6.56 -25.13 -6.57
N GLY A 15 6.57 -25.56 -5.30
CA GLY A 15 7.80 -25.88 -4.57
C GLY A 15 8.55 -27.09 -5.13
N LYS A 16 9.83 -27.18 -4.79
CA LYS A 16 10.73 -28.24 -5.27
C LYS A 16 10.37 -29.64 -4.73
N PHE A 17 9.74 -29.71 -3.56
CA PHE A 17 9.47 -30.96 -2.86
C PHE A 17 7.98 -31.08 -2.56
N HIS A 18 7.35 -32.17 -3.01
CA HIS A 18 5.94 -32.52 -2.71
C HIS A 18 4.94 -31.38 -2.94
N SER A 19 5.14 -30.59 -4.00
CA SER A 19 4.17 -29.61 -4.45
C SER A 19 3.13 -30.25 -5.38
N VAL A 20 2.01 -29.56 -5.56
CA VAL A 20 0.99 -29.91 -6.56
C VAL A 20 1.63 -30.07 -7.93
N PHE A 21 2.49 -29.14 -8.34
CA PHE A 21 3.18 -29.24 -9.62
C PHE A 21 4.12 -30.46 -9.70
N THR A 22 4.89 -30.78 -8.66
CA THR A 22 5.76 -31.98 -8.70
C THR A 22 4.94 -33.26 -8.82
N ASN A 23 3.80 -33.34 -8.15
CA ASN A 23 2.91 -34.50 -8.25
C ASN A 23 2.26 -34.61 -9.64
N LEU A 24 1.82 -33.48 -10.21
CA LEU A 24 1.31 -33.41 -11.57
C LEU A 24 2.37 -33.77 -12.61
N LYS A 25 3.63 -33.38 -12.40
CA LYS A 25 4.76 -33.69 -13.28
C LYS A 25 5.07 -35.20 -13.30
N THR A 26 4.91 -35.88 -12.16
CA THR A 26 5.04 -37.35 -12.07
C THR A 26 3.95 -38.05 -12.88
N ALA A 27 2.70 -37.57 -12.79
CA ALA A 27 1.59 -38.15 -13.55
C ALA A 27 1.62 -37.78 -15.05
N ILE A 28 2.12 -36.58 -15.39
CA ILE A 28 2.12 -36.02 -16.74
C ILE A 28 3.49 -35.38 -17.02
N PRO A 29 4.49 -36.14 -17.51
CA PRO A 29 5.85 -35.64 -17.71
C PRO A 29 5.96 -34.43 -18.65
N GLY A 30 5.01 -34.27 -19.58
CA GLY A 30 4.97 -33.16 -20.54
C GLY A 30 4.36 -31.86 -20.01
N ILE A 31 3.81 -31.83 -18.78
CA ILE A 31 3.08 -30.65 -18.29
C ILE A 31 4.02 -29.46 -18.06
N ALA A 32 3.60 -28.28 -18.53
CA ALA A 32 4.28 -27.02 -18.29
C ALA A 32 3.81 -26.35 -16.97
N CYS A 33 4.73 -25.75 -16.22
CA CYS A 33 4.38 -24.88 -15.09
C CYS A 33 4.37 -23.43 -15.56
N ILE A 34 3.22 -22.77 -15.45
CA ILE A 34 3.06 -21.36 -15.76
C ILE A 34 2.91 -20.62 -14.43
N LYS A 35 3.90 -19.82 -14.06
CA LYS A 35 3.83 -19.03 -12.82
C LYS A 35 2.81 -17.91 -13.00
N CYS A 36 1.99 -17.68 -11.97
CA CYS A 36 1.01 -16.59 -11.96
C CYS A 36 1.70 -15.23 -12.18
N SER A 37 1.35 -14.55 -13.27
CA SER A 37 1.87 -13.21 -13.61
C SER A 37 1.55 -12.19 -12.51
N CYS A 38 0.34 -12.23 -11.93
CA CYS A 38 -0.05 -11.35 -10.84
C CYS A 38 0.86 -11.50 -9.62
N HIS A 39 1.23 -12.74 -9.26
CA HIS A 39 2.14 -12.99 -8.15
C HIS A 39 3.56 -12.50 -8.45
N MET A 40 4.05 -12.70 -9.68
CA MET A 40 5.36 -12.21 -10.10
C MET A 40 5.45 -10.68 -10.06
N ILE A 41 4.41 -9.99 -10.54
CA ILE A 41 4.30 -8.52 -10.49
C ILE A 41 4.28 -8.03 -9.03
N HIS A 42 3.47 -8.67 -8.17
CA HIS A 42 3.42 -8.33 -6.73
C HIS A 42 4.79 -8.48 -6.07
N LEU A 43 5.50 -9.60 -6.31
CA LEU A 43 6.82 -9.84 -5.74
C LEU A 43 7.85 -8.82 -6.22
N SER A 44 7.86 -8.51 -7.51
CA SER A 44 8.75 -7.49 -8.09
C SER A 44 8.49 -6.12 -7.47
N ALA A 45 7.23 -5.68 -7.41
CA ALA A 45 6.85 -4.40 -6.82
C ALA A 45 7.19 -4.33 -5.32
N SER A 46 6.92 -5.40 -4.57
CA SER A 46 7.25 -5.49 -3.15
C SER A 46 8.76 -5.38 -2.92
N LYS A 47 9.58 -6.09 -3.71
CA LYS A 47 11.04 -6.00 -3.62
C LYS A 47 11.57 -4.63 -4.02
N ALA A 48 11.03 -4.01 -5.07
CA ALA A 48 11.41 -2.66 -5.48
C ALA A 48 11.14 -1.65 -4.37
N CYS A 49 10.00 -1.76 -3.68
CA CYS A 49 9.65 -0.81 -2.66
C CYS A 49 10.41 -0.98 -1.33
N LEU A 50 11.13 -2.09 -1.11
CA LEU A 50 12.14 -2.18 -0.04
C LEU A 50 13.27 -1.15 -0.19
N LYS A 51 13.39 -0.52 -1.37
CA LYS A 51 14.33 0.59 -1.63
C LYS A 51 13.73 1.96 -1.30
N LEU A 52 12.42 2.06 -1.07
CA LEU A 52 11.80 3.32 -0.66
C LEU A 52 12.13 3.64 0.81
N PRO A 53 12.18 4.92 1.20
CA PRO A 53 12.32 5.29 2.60
C PRO A 53 11.15 4.76 3.43
N ARG A 54 11.46 4.09 4.55
CA ARG A 54 10.44 3.56 5.47
C ARG A 54 9.50 4.64 6.00
N SER A 55 9.99 5.87 6.16
CA SER A 55 9.19 7.02 6.59
C SER A 55 7.95 7.26 5.73
N ILE A 56 8.03 6.98 4.42
CA ILE A 56 6.88 7.13 3.52
C ILE A 56 5.85 6.03 3.75
N GLU A 57 6.29 4.78 3.92
CA GLU A 57 5.37 3.68 4.23
C GLU A 57 4.68 3.89 5.59
N ASP A 58 5.45 4.30 6.60
CA ASP A 58 4.95 4.61 7.93
C ASP A 58 3.96 5.77 7.90
N LEU A 59 4.23 6.82 7.12
CA LEU A 59 3.29 7.93 6.90
C LEU A 59 1.96 7.43 6.35
N LEU A 60 1.98 6.63 5.26
CA LEU A 60 0.76 6.12 4.63
C LEU A 60 -0.04 5.23 5.60
N ARG A 61 0.66 4.39 6.38
CA ARG A 61 0.05 3.54 7.40
C ARG A 61 -0.59 4.36 8.50
N ASN A 62 0.14 5.33 9.06
CA ASN A 62 -0.32 6.15 10.18
C ASN A 62 -1.51 7.04 9.79
N VAL A 63 -1.46 7.68 8.62
CA VAL A 63 -2.57 8.48 8.09
C VAL A 63 -3.81 7.62 7.86
N GLY A 64 -3.64 6.47 7.18
CA GLY A 64 -4.74 5.54 6.91
C GLY A 64 -5.38 5.01 8.20
N SER A 65 -4.56 4.60 9.17
CA SER A 65 -5.03 4.14 10.48
C SER A 65 -5.77 5.24 11.25
N HIS A 66 -5.20 6.45 11.34
CA HIS A 66 -5.80 7.59 12.05
C HIS A 66 -7.23 7.89 11.61
N LEU A 67 -7.46 7.90 10.29
CA LEU A 67 -8.76 8.18 9.70
C LEU A 67 -9.70 6.97 9.71
N SER A 68 -9.19 5.74 9.63
CA SER A 68 -10.03 4.54 9.64
C SER A 68 -10.75 4.29 10.96
N ILE A 69 -10.18 4.74 12.08
CA ILE A 69 -10.63 4.38 13.44
C ILE A 69 -11.88 5.14 13.87
N SER A 70 -12.05 6.40 13.44
CA SER A 70 -13.11 7.27 13.95
C SER A 70 -13.90 7.92 12.83
N HIS A 71 -15.22 7.77 12.89
CA HIS A 71 -16.14 8.46 11.99
C HIS A 71 -16.07 9.98 12.17
N SER A 72 -15.93 10.46 13.41
CA SER A 72 -15.76 11.90 13.69
C SER A 72 -14.52 12.47 13.00
N ARG A 73 -13.39 11.73 13.02
CA ARG A 73 -12.16 12.13 12.29
C ARG A 73 -12.38 12.18 10.78
N GLN A 74 -13.13 11.23 10.22
CA GLN A 74 -13.48 11.23 8.79
C GLN A 74 -14.38 12.42 8.43
N THR A 75 -15.37 12.74 9.25
CA THR A 75 -16.25 13.90 9.04
C THR A 75 -15.47 15.21 9.14
N LYS A 76 -14.59 15.36 10.15
CA LYS A 76 -13.70 16.52 10.26
C LYS A 76 -12.81 16.63 9.02
N TYR A 77 -12.19 15.53 8.57
CA TYR A 77 -11.37 15.53 7.37
C TYR A 77 -12.16 15.85 6.09
N LYS A 78 -13.41 15.39 5.97
CA LYS A 78 -14.29 15.73 4.85
C LYS A 78 -14.51 17.25 4.73
N ALA A 79 -14.68 17.96 5.85
CA ALA A 79 -14.79 19.42 5.84
C ALA A 79 -13.51 20.10 5.30
N PHE A 80 -12.33 19.53 5.57
CA PHE A 80 -11.08 19.99 4.95
C PHE A 80 -11.09 19.71 3.44
N GLN A 81 -11.55 18.54 3.01
CA GLN A 81 -11.63 18.23 1.58
C GLN A 81 -12.51 19.24 0.82
N GLU A 82 -13.67 19.57 1.39
CA GLU A 82 -14.60 20.57 0.86
C GLU A 82 -13.97 21.98 0.85
N PHE A 83 -13.31 22.39 1.94
CA PHE A 83 -12.63 23.70 2.03
C PHE A 83 -11.49 23.86 1.02
N PHE A 84 -10.68 22.82 0.84
CA PHE A 84 -9.58 22.80 -0.14
C PHE A 84 -10.03 22.49 -1.57
N GLN A 85 -11.34 22.30 -1.79
CA GLN A 85 -11.94 21.96 -3.08
C GLN A 85 -11.29 20.74 -3.75
N VAL A 86 -10.83 19.78 -2.95
CA VAL A 86 -10.33 18.49 -3.45
C VAL A 86 -11.48 17.49 -3.50
N GLU A 87 -11.42 16.55 -4.45
CA GLU A 87 -12.42 15.50 -4.55
C GLU A 87 -12.54 14.72 -3.23
N ILE A 88 -13.76 14.53 -2.76
CA ILE A 88 -14.04 13.86 -1.49
C ILE A 88 -13.71 12.38 -1.62
N HIS A 89 -12.68 11.98 -0.89
CA HIS A 89 -12.14 10.64 -0.92
C HIS A 89 -11.93 10.07 0.48
N LYS A 90 -12.31 8.81 0.66
CA LYS A 90 -11.85 8.01 1.79
C LYS A 90 -10.35 7.75 1.67
N ILE A 91 -9.56 8.03 2.71
CA ILE A 91 -8.13 7.70 2.66
C ILE A 91 -7.93 6.18 2.76
N LEU A 92 -7.05 5.65 1.92
CA LEU A 92 -6.74 4.22 1.85
C LEU A 92 -5.59 3.91 2.81
N ALA A 93 -5.71 2.80 3.54
CA ALA A 93 -4.63 2.26 4.36
C ALA A 93 -3.94 1.11 3.61
N PRO A 94 -2.59 1.04 3.61
CA PRO A 94 -1.87 -0.09 3.01
C PRO A 94 -2.27 -1.42 3.67
N CYS A 95 -2.63 -2.42 2.86
CA CYS A 95 -2.87 -3.77 3.36
C CYS A 95 -1.53 -4.48 3.60
N THR A 96 -1.37 -5.15 4.75
CA THR A 96 -0.13 -5.84 5.14
C THR A 96 0.30 -6.94 4.17
N THR A 97 -0.64 -7.61 3.50
CA THR A 97 -0.36 -8.76 2.62
C THR A 97 -0.37 -8.42 1.12
N ARG A 98 -0.89 -7.25 0.74
CA ARG A 98 -1.09 -6.88 -0.67
C ARG A 98 -0.39 -5.58 -1.01
N TRP A 99 0.90 -5.70 -1.30
CA TRP A 99 1.75 -4.57 -1.66
C TRP A 99 1.26 -3.77 -2.88
N GLN A 100 0.53 -4.41 -3.79
CA GLN A 100 -0.08 -3.74 -4.94
C GLN A 100 -1.07 -2.63 -4.54
N SER A 101 -1.62 -2.67 -3.32
CA SER A 101 -2.46 -1.60 -2.77
C SER A 101 -1.68 -0.33 -2.41
N LEU A 102 -0.35 -0.40 -2.27
CA LEU A 102 0.47 0.73 -1.87
C LEU A 102 0.42 1.87 -2.88
N LYS A 103 0.50 1.56 -4.18
CA LYS A 103 0.41 2.58 -5.24
C LYS A 103 -0.90 3.36 -5.13
N ALA A 104 -2.02 2.67 -4.94
CA ALA A 104 -3.32 3.33 -4.78
C ALA A 104 -3.34 4.23 -3.52
N CYS A 105 -2.69 3.81 -2.43
CA CYS A 105 -2.56 4.64 -1.22
C CYS A 105 -1.71 5.89 -1.47
N VAL A 106 -0.57 5.74 -2.16
CA VAL A 106 0.31 6.85 -2.56
C VAL A 106 -0.45 7.84 -3.43
N ASP A 107 -1.07 7.37 -4.52
CA ASP A 107 -1.81 8.22 -5.45
C ASP A 107 -2.96 8.95 -4.72
N ARG A 108 -3.63 8.27 -3.77
CA ARG A 108 -4.69 8.86 -2.95
C ARG A 108 -4.15 9.96 -2.04
N VAL A 109 -3.05 9.74 -1.36
CA VAL A 109 -2.44 10.73 -0.47
C VAL A 109 -1.91 11.93 -1.26
N LEU A 110 -1.31 11.71 -2.43
CA LEU A 110 -0.85 12.79 -3.31
C LEU A 110 -2.00 13.70 -3.77
N LYS A 111 -3.12 13.11 -4.22
CA LYS A 111 -4.33 13.87 -4.61
C LYS A 111 -4.95 14.68 -3.47
N GLN A 112 -4.66 14.31 -2.23
CA GLN A 112 -5.27 14.82 -1.03
C GLN A 112 -4.28 15.61 -0.16
N PHE A 113 -3.08 15.84 -0.69
CA PHE A 113 -1.94 16.25 0.11
C PHE A 113 -2.14 17.61 0.80
N SER A 114 -2.69 18.60 0.08
CA SER A 114 -2.99 19.94 0.62
C SER A 114 -3.96 19.88 1.80
N ALA A 115 -5.08 19.16 1.64
CA ALA A 115 -6.08 18.99 2.68
C ALA A 115 -5.54 18.19 3.88
N LEU A 116 -4.80 17.10 3.63
CA LEU A 116 -4.19 16.28 4.68
C LEU A 116 -3.17 17.07 5.48
N LYS A 117 -2.36 17.91 4.82
CA LYS A 117 -1.32 18.70 5.48
C LYS A 117 -1.92 19.63 6.53
N GLU A 118 -2.92 20.43 6.15
CA GLU A 118 -3.54 21.37 7.10
C GLU A 118 -4.43 20.66 8.12
N TYR A 119 -5.06 19.53 7.76
CA TYR A 119 -5.76 18.69 8.73
C TYR A 119 -4.82 18.19 9.84
N PHE A 120 -3.67 17.61 9.48
CA PHE A 120 -2.72 17.11 10.46
C PHE A 120 -1.98 18.23 11.21
N ARG A 121 -1.83 19.41 10.61
CA ARG A 121 -1.39 20.61 11.32
C ARG A 121 -2.33 20.96 12.46
N LEU A 122 -3.65 20.98 12.20
CA LEU A 122 -4.65 21.26 13.22
C LEU A 122 -4.69 20.15 14.28
N VAL A 123 -4.68 18.88 13.87
CA VAL A 123 -4.65 17.74 14.80
C VAL A 123 -3.43 17.83 15.72
N ASN A 124 -2.25 18.16 15.18
CA ASN A 124 -1.04 18.29 15.98
C ASN A 124 -1.08 19.50 16.94
N PHE A 125 -1.83 20.55 16.60
CA PHE A 125 -2.03 21.71 17.44
C PHE A 125 -3.04 21.46 18.58
N GLU A 126 -4.15 20.78 18.29
CA GLU A 126 -5.21 20.50 19.27
C GLU A 126 -4.89 19.32 20.20
N ASP A 127 -4.32 18.24 19.65
CA ASP A 127 -4.07 16.97 20.36
C ASP A 127 -2.70 16.39 19.93
N PRO A 128 -1.59 16.97 20.43
CA PRO A 128 -0.26 16.52 20.09
C PRO A 128 -0.01 15.12 20.66
N SER A 129 0.29 14.19 19.76
CA SER A 129 0.75 12.85 20.05
C SER A 129 2.03 12.57 19.27
N LYS A 130 2.85 11.63 19.73
CA LYS A 130 4.05 11.21 18.99
C LYS A 130 3.74 10.82 17.54
N THR A 131 2.58 10.22 17.30
CA THR A 131 2.12 9.83 15.97
C THR A 131 1.70 11.04 15.12
N SER A 132 0.94 11.99 15.66
CA SER A 132 0.54 13.19 14.91
C SER A 132 1.74 14.08 14.59
N GLU A 133 2.69 14.21 15.52
CA GLU A 133 3.93 14.95 15.34
C GLU A 133 4.79 14.31 14.23
N LEU A 134 4.89 12.97 14.24
CA LEU A 134 5.61 12.24 13.21
C LEU A 134 4.93 12.38 11.84
N ILE A 135 3.60 12.27 11.75
CA ILE A 135 2.86 12.49 10.51
C ILE A 135 3.12 13.90 9.99
N TYR A 136 2.90 14.92 10.83
CA TYR A 136 3.02 16.31 10.44
C TYR A 136 4.46 16.66 10.00
N SER A 137 5.46 16.30 10.79
CA SER A 137 6.87 16.52 10.44
C SER A 137 7.28 15.76 9.18
N THR A 138 6.79 14.54 8.97
CA THR A 138 7.06 13.78 7.74
C THR A 138 6.41 14.44 6.54
N MET A 139 5.18 14.96 6.65
CA MET A 139 4.51 15.68 5.57
C MET A 139 5.19 17.03 5.25
N GLU A 140 5.72 17.73 6.25
CA GLU A 140 6.45 19.00 6.07
C GLU A 140 7.79 18.79 5.37
N ASN A 141 8.53 17.74 5.77
CA ASN A 141 9.90 17.49 5.31
C ASN A 141 9.97 16.66 4.02
N SER A 142 9.09 15.67 3.81
CA SER A 142 9.32 14.62 2.81
C SER A 142 8.99 15.01 1.37
N PHE A 143 8.23 16.09 1.14
CA PHE A 143 7.78 16.47 -0.21
C PHE A 143 8.56 17.62 -0.85
N ARG A 144 9.51 18.25 -0.14
CA ARG A 144 10.43 19.21 -0.77
C ARG A 144 11.40 18.56 -1.77
N THR A 145 11.64 17.25 -1.66
CA THR A 145 12.71 16.55 -2.41
C THR A 145 12.23 15.83 -3.68
N VAL A 146 10.92 15.57 -3.83
CA VAL A 146 10.39 14.77 -4.95
C VAL A 146 9.91 15.64 -6.13
N LEU A 147 9.63 16.93 -5.90
CA LEU A 147 9.16 17.86 -6.93
C LEU A 147 10.29 18.73 -7.55
N THR A 148 11.55 18.49 -7.17
CA THR A 148 12.72 19.27 -7.62
C THR A 148 13.74 18.43 -8.40
N LYS A 149 13.35 17.26 -8.92
CA LYS A 149 14.14 16.50 -9.89
C LYS A 149 13.29 16.09 -11.09
#